data_AF-A0A9P7RC73-F1
#
_entry.id   AF-A0A9P7RC73-F1
#
_cell.length_a   1.000
_cell.length_b   1.000
_cell.length_c   1.000
_cell.angle_alpha   90.00
_cell.angle_beta   90.00
_cell.angle_gamma   90.00
#
_symmetry.space_group_name_H-M   'P 1'
#
loop_
_entity.id
_entity.type
_entity.pdbx_description
1 polymer ?
#
loop_
_entity_poly.entity_id
_entity_poly.type
_entity_poly.pdbx_seq_one_letter_code
_entity_poly.pdbx_strand_id
1 'polypeptide(L)'
;MRKFFREAKQKIEAEIASITGDDEPQQQQQQPPQHQQQYYPPQPPHQGFERAVFAHFMLSNTCEYTEDEYKVDIGLAQQAHIDAFVLNFGIHEEAIVKLPDVFAAAEQTGFKLLLSFDYEGAGAWPKERVIEIVSRFGPSPAYFKRGHRPLVSTFEGVGNAADWHEIKAATNCFFIPSFSSIGADNALKTGVTDGLFSWAAWPHGNARKMDEGLDASYRHALGPHRPYMVAVSPWFYTNLPTWNKNWAWKGDDLWSDRWNEILAMRPEYVQILTWNDFGESHYIGPLHEKQFGAFEYGQAPFNYVRDMPHDGWRLLLPFLIDLYKYGTATVRREGLVTWYRLHPAHAGDAGGTTGNTASHGQELFHPSEIMEDKIVFSALLTGPAQVTVSVGGVAEEAHWDEDDGTPARGGVGVYHGSAPFNGRTGEVVVTVHRGGDVAAQVQGRPITTECHHGGMNNWNAWVGAAESHMETHAVAYLG
;
A
#
# COMPACT_ATOMS: atom_id res chain seq x y z
N MET A 1 35.01 1.08 -2.51
CA MET A 1 33.98 1.71 -1.65
C MET A 1 34.30 3.15 -1.25
N ARG A 2 35.31 3.47 -0.43
CA ARG A 2 35.62 4.88 -0.04
C ARG A 2 36.04 5.83 -1.18
N LYS A 3 36.41 5.29 -2.34
CA LYS A 3 36.72 6.06 -3.56
C LYS A 3 35.45 6.39 -4.35
N PHE A 4 34.57 5.40 -4.51
CA PHE A 4 33.25 5.54 -5.13
C PHE A 4 32.37 6.58 -4.43
N PHE A 5 32.30 6.57 -3.10
CA PHE A 5 31.54 7.58 -2.34
C PHE A 5 32.15 9.00 -2.40
N ARG A 6 33.47 9.10 -2.63
CA ARG A 6 34.16 10.39 -2.78
C ARG A 6 33.88 11.00 -4.16
N GLU A 7 33.85 10.16 -5.19
CA GLU A 7 33.55 10.54 -6.58
C GLU A 7 32.07 10.86 -6.78
N ALA A 8 31.16 10.15 -6.09
CA ALA A 8 29.73 10.46 -6.09
C ALA A 8 29.42 11.79 -5.39
N LYS A 9 30.07 12.06 -4.25
CA LYS A 9 29.94 13.35 -3.54
C LYS A 9 30.44 14.53 -4.38
N GLN A 10 31.57 14.37 -5.08
CA GLN A 10 32.10 15.42 -5.97
C GLN A 10 31.20 15.71 -7.19
N LYS A 11 30.49 14.70 -7.71
CA LYS A 11 29.52 14.89 -8.79
C LYS A 11 28.30 15.68 -8.33
N ILE A 12 27.76 15.36 -7.16
CA ILE A 12 26.59 16.03 -6.58
C ILE A 12 26.94 17.48 -6.19
N GLU A 13 28.12 17.71 -5.62
CA GLU A 13 28.59 19.07 -5.28
C GLU A 13 28.84 19.94 -6.52
N ALA A 14 29.31 19.36 -7.63
CA ALA A 14 29.48 20.07 -8.91
C ALA A 14 28.14 20.40 -9.58
N GLU A 15 27.12 19.56 -9.41
CA GLU A 15 25.77 19.77 -9.92
C GLU A 15 25.07 20.91 -9.16
N ILE A 16 25.24 20.96 -7.84
CA ILE A 16 24.74 22.06 -6.97
C ILE A 16 25.43 23.40 -7.32
N ALA A 17 26.75 23.41 -7.51
CA ALA A 17 27.49 24.62 -7.86
C ALA A 17 27.14 25.17 -9.26
N SER A 18 26.60 24.33 -10.16
CA SER A 18 26.10 24.76 -11.48
C SER A 18 24.71 25.40 -11.43
N ILE A 19 23.97 25.15 -10.35
CA ILE A 19 22.62 25.67 -10.10
C ILE A 19 22.68 26.98 -9.31
N THR A 20 23.68 27.14 -8.44
CA THR A 20 23.88 28.34 -7.62
C THR A 20 24.97 29.26 -8.19
N GLY A 21 24.74 29.81 -9.38
CA GLY A 21 25.58 30.90 -9.88
C GLY A 21 25.35 32.17 -9.07
N ASP A 22 26.37 32.65 -8.36
CA ASP A 22 26.36 33.92 -7.66
C ASP A 22 26.50 35.13 -8.62
N ASP A 23 25.70 36.15 -8.29
CA ASP A 23 25.82 37.62 -8.50
C ASP A 23 25.59 38.28 -9.88
N GLU A 24 24.43 38.94 -10.03
CA GLU A 24 24.31 40.39 -10.29
C GLU A 24 22.90 40.93 -9.87
N PRO A 25 22.72 42.24 -9.59
CA PRO A 25 21.85 42.71 -8.51
C PRO A 25 20.39 43.01 -8.86
N GLN A 26 19.58 42.89 -7.80
CA GLN A 26 18.14 43.16 -7.66
C GLN A 26 17.59 44.32 -8.50
N GLN A 27 16.59 44.01 -9.34
CA GLN A 27 15.55 44.96 -9.72
C GLN A 27 14.21 44.52 -9.14
N GLN A 28 13.56 45.44 -8.42
CA GLN A 28 12.24 45.31 -7.82
C GLN A 28 11.19 44.91 -8.86
N GLN A 29 10.60 43.72 -8.75
CA GLN A 29 9.35 43.41 -9.44
C GLN A 29 8.34 42.70 -8.53
N GLN A 30 7.11 43.19 -8.69
CA GLN A 30 5.88 43.04 -7.92
C GLN A 30 5.44 41.59 -7.62
N GLN A 31 4.67 41.44 -6.54
CA GLN A 31 3.99 40.20 -6.13
C GLN A 31 3.17 39.58 -7.28
N PRO A 32 3.27 38.25 -7.54
CA PRO A 32 2.39 37.58 -8.48
C PRO A 32 1.02 37.26 -7.85
N PRO A 33 -0.06 37.23 -8.64
CA PRO A 33 -1.42 37.03 -8.16
C PRO A 33 -1.70 35.57 -7.81
N GLN A 34 -2.65 35.37 -6.88
CA GLN A 34 -3.19 34.08 -6.47
C GLN A 34 -3.62 33.23 -7.67
N HIS A 35 -2.92 32.12 -7.92
CA HIS A 35 -3.32 31.15 -8.93
C HIS A 35 -4.53 30.35 -8.42
N GLN A 36 -5.68 30.54 -9.07
CA GLN A 36 -6.81 29.61 -9.01
C GLN A 36 -6.35 28.25 -9.54
N GLN A 37 -6.49 27.20 -8.74
CA GLN A 37 -6.29 25.81 -9.17
C GLN A 37 -7.21 25.51 -10.34
N GLN A 38 -6.62 25.27 -11.51
CA GLN A 38 -7.34 24.95 -12.72
C GLN A 38 -7.67 23.45 -12.70
N TYR A 39 -8.94 23.10 -12.45
CA TYR A 39 -9.45 21.74 -12.47
C TYR A 39 -9.37 21.16 -13.90
N TYR A 40 -8.60 20.09 -14.07
CA TYR A 40 -8.59 19.29 -15.30
C TYR A 40 -9.55 18.10 -15.11
N PRO A 41 -10.61 17.97 -15.93
CA PRO A 41 -11.53 16.85 -15.80
C PRO A 41 -10.81 15.52 -16.07
N PRO A 42 -11.11 14.45 -15.31
CA PRO A 42 -10.46 13.15 -15.46
C PRO A 42 -10.71 12.58 -16.85
N GLN A 43 -9.62 12.26 -17.57
CA GLN A 43 -9.75 11.66 -18.89
C GLN A 43 -10.22 10.19 -18.77
N PRO A 44 -11.13 9.74 -19.65
CA PRO A 44 -11.42 8.32 -19.76
C PRO A 44 -10.13 7.54 -20.04
N PRO A 45 -10.00 6.28 -19.57
CA PRO A 45 -8.83 5.48 -19.89
C PRO A 45 -8.68 5.41 -21.41
N HIS A 46 -7.45 5.47 -21.90
CA HIS A 46 -7.18 5.28 -23.33
C HIS A 46 -7.84 3.99 -23.82
N GLN A 47 -8.41 3.99 -25.03
CA GLN A 47 -9.08 2.81 -25.61
C GLN A 47 -8.21 1.55 -25.44
N GLY A 48 -8.71 0.53 -24.74
CA GLY A 48 -8.06 -0.77 -24.57
C GLY A 48 -7.37 -1.05 -23.22
N PHE A 49 -7.55 -0.20 -22.20
CA PHE A 49 -7.15 -0.49 -20.82
C PHE A 49 -8.38 -0.64 -19.91
N GLU A 50 -8.70 -1.87 -19.53
CA GLU A 50 -9.61 -2.11 -18.40
C GLU A 50 -8.83 -1.89 -17.10
N ARG A 51 -9.36 -1.05 -16.21
CA ARG A 51 -8.75 -0.79 -14.91
C ARG A 51 -8.81 -2.05 -14.05
N ALA A 52 -7.74 -2.33 -13.33
CA ALA A 52 -7.67 -3.48 -12.44
C ALA A 52 -6.97 -3.12 -11.13
N VAL A 53 -7.43 -3.76 -10.06
CA VAL A 53 -6.81 -3.67 -8.74
C VAL A 53 -6.26 -5.03 -8.36
N PHE A 54 -4.98 -5.07 -8.00
CA PHE A 54 -4.31 -6.27 -7.57
C PHE A 54 -3.92 -6.16 -6.10
N ALA A 55 -3.70 -7.30 -5.43
CA ALA A 55 -3.04 -7.33 -4.14
C ALA A 55 -1.76 -8.18 -4.23
N HIS A 56 -0.67 -7.63 -3.71
CA HIS A 56 0.60 -8.33 -3.63
C HIS A 56 0.52 -9.48 -2.64
N PHE A 57 0.94 -10.67 -3.06
CA PHE A 57 0.78 -11.90 -2.29
C PHE A 57 2.12 -12.61 -2.17
N MET A 58 2.67 -12.66 -0.97
CA MET A 58 3.89 -13.38 -0.63
C MET A 58 3.63 -14.87 -0.67
N LEU A 59 3.95 -15.52 -1.79
CA LEU A 59 3.80 -16.97 -1.95
C LEU A 59 4.76 -17.72 -1.01
N SER A 60 5.91 -17.12 -0.68
CA SER A 60 6.84 -17.68 0.31
C SER A 60 6.25 -17.81 1.71
N ASN A 61 5.17 -17.09 2.03
CA ASN A 61 4.48 -17.22 3.31
C ASN A 61 3.49 -18.40 3.33
N THR A 62 3.23 -19.06 2.20
CA THR A 62 2.17 -20.07 2.07
C THR A 62 2.70 -21.48 1.77
N CYS A 63 3.94 -21.78 2.18
CA CYS A 63 4.55 -23.12 2.04
C CYS A 63 3.70 -24.24 2.65
N GLU A 64 2.98 -23.97 3.74
CA GLU A 64 2.10 -24.92 4.44
C GLU A 64 0.61 -24.83 4.06
N TYR A 65 0.26 -23.97 3.09
CA TYR A 65 -1.12 -23.82 2.66
C TYR A 65 -1.64 -25.03 1.89
N THR A 66 -2.92 -25.29 2.06
CA THR A 66 -3.73 -26.16 1.22
C THR A 66 -4.43 -25.36 0.13
N GLU A 67 -4.97 -26.05 -0.88
CA GLU A 67 -5.78 -25.43 -1.94
C GLU A 67 -7.00 -24.69 -1.36
N ASP A 68 -7.66 -25.26 -0.35
CA ASP A 68 -8.85 -24.65 0.27
C ASP A 68 -8.51 -23.38 1.07
N GLU A 69 -7.33 -23.31 1.69
CA GLU A 69 -6.85 -22.07 2.32
C GLU A 69 -6.63 -20.96 1.27
N TYR A 70 -6.10 -21.29 0.10
CA TYR A 70 -6.07 -20.32 -1.02
C TYR A 70 -7.46 -19.89 -1.46
N LYS A 71 -8.45 -20.79 -1.52
CA LYS A 71 -9.84 -20.43 -1.88
C LYS A 71 -10.47 -19.48 -0.86
N VAL A 72 -10.15 -19.62 0.43
CA VAL A 72 -10.60 -18.68 1.46
C VAL A 72 -10.04 -17.28 1.20
N ASP A 73 -8.72 -17.16 1.00
CA ASP A 73 -8.09 -15.87 0.71
C ASP A 73 -8.62 -15.25 -0.59
N ILE A 74 -8.79 -16.06 -1.64
CA ILE A 74 -9.39 -15.62 -2.90
C ILE A 74 -10.82 -15.12 -2.71
N GLY A 75 -11.66 -15.84 -1.97
CA GLY A 75 -13.04 -15.43 -1.71
C GLY A 75 -13.11 -14.10 -0.96
N LEU A 76 -12.20 -13.90 0.00
CA LEU A 76 -12.05 -12.64 0.74
C LEU A 76 -11.56 -11.49 -0.14
N ALA A 77 -10.67 -11.76 -1.11
CA ALA A 77 -10.21 -10.77 -2.08
C ALA A 77 -11.31 -10.39 -3.08
N GLN A 78 -12.09 -11.36 -3.56
CA GLN A 78 -13.26 -11.12 -4.41
C GLN A 78 -14.32 -10.27 -3.70
N GLN A 79 -14.58 -10.54 -2.41
CA GLN A 79 -15.48 -9.71 -1.59
C GLN A 79 -14.99 -8.27 -1.48
N ALA A 80 -13.68 -8.05 -1.45
CA ALA A 80 -13.06 -6.73 -1.45
C ALA A 80 -12.98 -6.09 -2.86
N HIS A 81 -13.48 -6.75 -3.91
CA HIS A 81 -13.42 -6.37 -5.32
C HIS A 81 -11.99 -6.31 -5.92
N ILE A 82 -11.03 -7.01 -5.32
CA ILE A 82 -9.70 -7.19 -5.89
C ILE A 82 -9.80 -8.13 -7.11
N ASP A 83 -9.12 -7.81 -8.19
CA ASP A 83 -9.20 -8.54 -9.47
C ASP A 83 -8.21 -9.71 -9.55
N ALA A 84 -7.03 -9.57 -8.95
CA ALA A 84 -6.00 -10.60 -8.96
C ALA A 84 -5.05 -10.53 -7.76
N PHE A 85 -4.38 -11.66 -7.48
CA PHE A 85 -3.16 -11.65 -6.67
C PHE A 85 -1.91 -11.54 -7.56
N VAL A 86 -0.98 -10.69 -7.13
CA VAL A 86 0.39 -10.62 -7.66
C VAL A 86 1.24 -11.56 -6.82
N LEU A 87 1.41 -12.80 -7.29
CA LEU A 87 2.17 -13.83 -6.60
C LEU A 87 3.65 -13.47 -6.64
N ASN A 88 4.17 -12.97 -5.52
CA ASN A 88 5.57 -12.62 -5.33
C ASN A 88 6.32 -13.76 -4.63
N PHE A 89 7.47 -14.11 -5.20
CA PHE A 89 8.36 -15.12 -4.66
C PHE A 89 9.78 -14.95 -5.22
N GLY A 90 10.77 -15.24 -4.38
CA GLY A 90 12.15 -15.47 -4.79
C GLY A 90 12.34 -16.90 -5.31
N ILE A 91 13.58 -17.27 -5.64
CA ILE A 91 13.96 -18.61 -6.13
C ILE A 91 13.97 -19.68 -5.02
N HIS A 92 12.94 -19.70 -4.19
CA HIS A 92 12.69 -20.66 -3.13
C HIS A 92 11.83 -21.81 -3.67
N GLU A 93 12.39 -23.00 -3.85
CA GLU A 93 11.66 -24.13 -4.44
C GLU A 93 10.45 -24.54 -3.59
N GLU A 94 10.54 -24.39 -2.26
CA GLU A 94 9.43 -24.58 -1.32
C GLU A 94 8.21 -23.69 -1.59
N ALA A 95 8.42 -22.48 -2.11
CA ALA A 95 7.34 -21.59 -2.54
C ALA A 95 6.87 -21.94 -3.96
N ILE A 96 7.82 -22.20 -4.87
CA ILE A 96 7.53 -22.48 -6.29
C ILE A 96 6.65 -23.73 -6.44
N VAL A 97 6.84 -24.75 -5.60
CA VAL A 97 6.00 -25.98 -5.62
C VAL A 97 4.54 -25.70 -5.26
N LYS A 98 4.20 -24.53 -4.71
CA LYS A 98 2.83 -24.12 -4.39
C LYS A 98 2.10 -23.45 -5.55
N LEU A 99 2.79 -23.06 -6.62
CA LEU A 99 2.17 -22.45 -7.80
C LEU A 99 1.01 -23.30 -8.38
N PRO A 100 1.14 -24.64 -8.55
CA PRO A 100 0.02 -25.46 -9.02
C PRO A 100 -1.22 -25.36 -8.14
N ASP A 101 -1.06 -25.36 -6.82
CA ASP A 101 -2.18 -25.34 -5.86
C ASP A 101 -2.93 -24.01 -5.90
N VAL A 102 -2.22 -22.87 -5.89
CA VAL A 102 -2.85 -21.54 -5.94
C VAL A 102 -3.51 -21.29 -7.30
N PHE A 103 -2.91 -21.77 -8.40
CA PHE A 103 -3.55 -21.70 -9.73
C PHE A 103 -4.80 -22.58 -9.80
N ALA A 104 -4.78 -23.79 -9.24
CA ALA A 104 -5.97 -24.65 -9.18
C ALA A 104 -7.11 -24.01 -8.36
N ALA A 105 -6.79 -23.39 -7.22
CA ALA A 105 -7.75 -22.64 -6.42
C ALA A 105 -8.37 -21.46 -7.20
N ALA A 106 -7.54 -20.69 -7.92
CA ALA A 106 -7.99 -19.55 -8.72
C ALA A 106 -8.84 -19.98 -9.94
N GLU A 107 -8.50 -21.09 -10.60
CA GLU A 107 -9.29 -21.64 -11.70
C GLU A 107 -10.69 -22.07 -11.23
N GLN A 108 -10.78 -22.71 -10.06
CA GLN A 108 -12.06 -23.18 -9.49
C GLN A 108 -12.97 -22.03 -8.99
N THR A 109 -12.40 -20.88 -8.69
CA THR A 109 -13.11 -19.70 -8.15
C THR A 109 -13.28 -18.57 -9.17
N GLY A 110 -12.70 -18.73 -10.37
CA GLY A 110 -12.72 -17.71 -11.43
C GLY A 110 -11.83 -16.49 -11.16
N PHE A 111 -11.02 -16.52 -10.10
CA PHE A 111 -10.12 -15.42 -9.72
C PHE A 111 -8.88 -15.36 -10.61
N LYS A 112 -8.19 -14.23 -10.61
CA LYS A 112 -6.98 -14.05 -11.42
C LYS A 112 -5.70 -14.04 -10.58
N LEU A 113 -4.62 -14.45 -11.21
CA LEU A 113 -3.26 -14.45 -10.66
C LEU A 113 -2.31 -13.88 -11.70
N LEU A 114 -1.26 -13.20 -11.25
CA LEU A 114 -0.12 -12.85 -12.09
C LEU A 114 1.18 -13.04 -11.32
N LEU A 115 2.27 -13.29 -12.02
CA LEU A 115 3.55 -13.62 -11.39
C LEU A 115 4.40 -12.36 -11.22
N SER A 116 4.99 -12.21 -10.03
CA SER A 116 6.03 -11.24 -9.72
C SER A 116 7.29 -11.96 -9.28
N PHE A 117 8.31 -11.96 -10.12
CA PHE A 117 9.60 -12.56 -9.76
C PHE A 117 10.38 -11.58 -8.86
N ASP A 118 10.65 -11.98 -7.62
CA ASP A 118 11.48 -11.20 -6.70
C ASP A 118 12.96 -11.50 -6.96
N TYR A 119 13.69 -10.50 -7.49
CA TYR A 119 15.11 -10.62 -7.80
C TYR A 119 16.02 -10.29 -6.61
N GLU A 120 15.49 -9.73 -5.53
CA GLU A 120 16.27 -9.31 -4.35
C GLU A 120 16.03 -10.21 -3.13
N GLY A 121 14.87 -10.90 -3.05
CA GLY A 121 14.50 -11.74 -1.93
C GLY A 121 15.37 -12.99 -1.75
N ALA A 122 15.88 -13.56 -2.85
CA ALA A 122 16.67 -14.80 -2.85
C ALA A 122 17.81 -14.82 -3.89
N GLY A 123 18.17 -13.64 -4.41
CA GLY A 123 19.08 -13.49 -5.55
C GLY A 123 18.38 -13.50 -6.91
N ALA A 124 19.16 -13.19 -7.95
CA ALA A 124 18.64 -13.01 -9.29
C ALA A 124 18.04 -14.29 -9.89
N TRP A 125 16.95 -14.13 -10.64
CA TRP A 125 16.32 -15.23 -11.36
C TRP A 125 17.08 -15.59 -12.64
N PRO A 126 17.41 -16.88 -12.87
CA PRO A 126 17.88 -17.35 -14.16
C PRO A 126 16.80 -17.19 -15.23
N LYS A 127 17.17 -16.59 -16.36
CA LYS A 127 16.29 -16.35 -17.52
C LYS A 127 15.47 -17.58 -17.91
N GLU A 128 16.12 -18.73 -18.04
CA GLU A 128 15.50 -19.99 -18.46
C GLU A 128 14.42 -20.45 -17.49
N ARG A 129 14.62 -20.22 -16.18
CA ARG A 129 13.66 -20.57 -15.13
C ARG A 129 12.43 -19.67 -15.18
N VAL A 130 12.61 -18.37 -15.46
CA VAL A 130 11.49 -17.45 -15.70
C VAL A 130 10.67 -17.90 -16.91
N ILE A 131 11.33 -18.23 -18.03
CA ILE A 131 10.66 -18.72 -19.24
C ILE A 131 9.85 -19.98 -18.95
N GLU A 132 10.43 -20.95 -18.24
CA GLU A 132 9.76 -22.19 -17.87
C GLU A 132 8.48 -21.93 -17.08
N ILE A 133 8.57 -21.14 -16.00
CA ILE A 133 7.44 -20.86 -15.10
C ILE A 133 6.35 -20.10 -15.85
N VAL A 134 6.70 -19.04 -16.58
CA VAL A 134 5.71 -18.24 -17.33
C VAL A 134 5.07 -19.09 -18.44
N SER A 135 5.82 -19.94 -19.13
CA SER A 135 5.26 -20.83 -20.17
C SER A 135 4.32 -21.88 -19.59
N ARG A 136 4.60 -22.36 -18.37
CA ARG A 136 3.76 -23.35 -17.67
C ARG A 136 2.42 -22.74 -17.23
N PHE A 137 2.43 -21.58 -16.61
CA PHE A 137 1.23 -20.99 -15.98
C PHE A 137 0.52 -19.94 -16.84
N GLY A 138 1.23 -19.26 -17.73
CA GLY A 138 0.67 -18.23 -18.63
C GLY A 138 -0.56 -18.68 -19.43
N PRO A 139 -0.65 -19.93 -19.90
CA PRO A 139 -1.85 -20.44 -20.58
C PRO A 139 -3.09 -20.55 -19.68
N SER A 140 -2.96 -20.66 -18.36
CA SER A 140 -4.08 -20.88 -17.44
C SER A 140 -5.20 -19.84 -17.62
N PRO A 141 -6.49 -20.23 -17.55
CA PRO A 141 -7.59 -19.28 -17.56
C PRO A 141 -7.63 -18.39 -16.31
N ALA A 142 -6.96 -18.78 -15.22
CA ALA A 142 -6.76 -17.95 -14.04
C ALA A 142 -5.61 -16.93 -14.18
N TYR A 143 -4.78 -17.00 -15.23
CA TYR A 143 -3.72 -16.02 -15.41
C TYR A 143 -4.28 -14.67 -15.91
N PHE A 144 -3.96 -13.57 -15.22
CA PHE A 144 -4.34 -12.22 -15.64
C PHE A 144 -3.59 -11.83 -16.92
N LYS A 145 -4.34 -11.48 -17.96
CA LYS A 145 -3.79 -11.21 -19.30
C LYS A 145 -4.17 -9.82 -19.77
N ARG A 146 -3.22 -9.12 -20.39
CA ARG A 146 -3.52 -7.93 -21.21
C ARG A 146 -3.79 -8.40 -22.64
N GLY A 147 -5.07 -8.45 -23.01
CA GLY A 147 -5.51 -9.13 -24.22
C GLY A 147 -5.18 -10.62 -24.11
N HIS A 148 -4.28 -11.12 -24.95
CA HIS A 148 -3.84 -12.52 -24.91
C HIS A 148 -2.48 -12.72 -24.21
N ARG A 149 -1.83 -11.64 -23.76
CA ARG A 149 -0.48 -11.68 -23.20
C ARG A 149 -0.51 -11.79 -21.68
N PRO A 150 0.13 -12.80 -21.05
CA PRO A 150 0.20 -12.90 -19.59
C PRO A 150 0.94 -11.69 -19.02
N LEU A 151 0.36 -11.01 -18.04
CA LEU A 151 1.02 -9.88 -17.36
C LEU A 151 2.05 -10.43 -16.38
N VAL A 152 3.31 -10.00 -16.50
CA VAL A 152 4.39 -10.40 -15.59
C VAL A 152 5.00 -9.15 -14.96
N SER A 153 5.33 -9.23 -13.67
CA SER A 153 5.99 -8.18 -12.89
C SER A 153 7.28 -8.70 -12.25
N THR A 154 8.03 -7.78 -11.64
CA THR A 154 9.19 -8.09 -10.79
C THR A 154 9.23 -7.15 -9.60
N PHE A 155 9.86 -7.60 -8.51
CA PHE A 155 10.47 -6.71 -7.54
C PHE A 155 11.95 -6.56 -7.90
N GLU A 156 12.33 -5.36 -8.34
CA GLU A 156 13.67 -5.02 -8.83
C GLU A 156 14.16 -5.98 -9.94
N GLY A 157 15.46 -6.24 -10.02
CA GLY A 157 16.07 -7.05 -11.10
C GLY A 157 16.65 -6.26 -12.27
N VAL A 158 16.96 -4.97 -12.06
CA VAL A 158 17.57 -4.09 -13.09
C VAL A 158 18.84 -4.69 -13.70
N GLY A 159 19.67 -5.35 -12.89
CA GLY A 159 20.88 -6.03 -13.35
C GLY A 159 20.63 -7.13 -14.39
N ASN A 160 19.41 -7.67 -14.43
CA ASN A 160 18.95 -8.71 -15.36
C ASN A 160 17.98 -8.17 -16.41
N ALA A 161 17.84 -6.84 -16.55
CA ALA A 161 16.89 -6.26 -17.48
C ALA A 161 17.08 -6.76 -18.92
N ALA A 162 18.32 -6.98 -19.38
CA ALA A 162 18.61 -7.47 -20.73
C ALA A 162 18.00 -8.85 -21.03
N ASP A 163 17.86 -9.73 -20.03
CA ASP A 163 17.27 -11.07 -20.18
C ASP A 163 15.81 -10.98 -20.65
N TRP A 164 15.11 -9.89 -20.30
CA TRP A 164 13.69 -9.71 -20.59
C TRP A 164 13.38 -9.54 -22.07
N HIS A 165 14.36 -9.21 -22.92
CA HIS A 165 14.16 -9.27 -24.37
C HIS A 165 13.83 -10.70 -24.83
N GLU A 166 14.61 -11.68 -24.36
CA GLU A 166 14.43 -13.09 -24.70
C GLU A 166 13.24 -13.71 -23.95
N ILE A 167 13.04 -13.37 -22.67
CA ILE A 167 11.88 -13.84 -21.89
C ILE A 167 10.58 -13.44 -22.57
N LYS A 168 10.45 -12.17 -22.97
CA LYS A 168 9.26 -11.67 -23.68
C LYS A 168 9.09 -12.34 -25.03
N ALA A 169 10.17 -12.53 -25.79
CA ALA A 169 10.10 -13.20 -27.08
C ALA A 169 9.63 -14.66 -26.96
N ALA A 170 10.07 -15.38 -25.92
CA ALA A 170 9.73 -16.78 -25.69
C ALA A 170 8.30 -16.96 -25.14
N THR A 171 7.85 -16.05 -24.29
CA THR A 171 6.60 -16.21 -23.51
C THR A 171 5.45 -15.34 -24.01
N ASN A 172 5.75 -14.35 -24.86
CA ASN A 172 4.81 -13.31 -25.29
C ASN A 172 4.16 -12.55 -24.11
N CYS A 173 4.88 -12.42 -22.97
CA CYS A 173 4.34 -11.73 -21.81
C CYS A 173 4.24 -10.22 -22.01
N PHE A 174 3.34 -9.61 -21.23
CA PHE A 174 3.22 -8.16 -21.08
C PHE A 174 3.94 -7.74 -19.80
N PHE A 175 5.04 -7.01 -19.91
CA PHE A 175 5.98 -6.83 -18.81
C PHE A 175 5.85 -5.46 -18.12
N ILE A 176 5.49 -5.46 -16.84
CA ILE A 176 5.41 -4.27 -15.98
C ILE A 176 6.27 -4.49 -14.72
N PRO A 177 7.58 -4.22 -14.75
CA PRO A 177 8.43 -4.39 -13.58
C PRO A 177 8.32 -3.23 -12.58
N SER A 178 8.69 -3.50 -11.32
CA SER A 178 9.18 -2.48 -10.41
C SER A 178 10.70 -2.34 -10.51
N PHE A 179 11.17 -1.47 -11.41
CA PHE A 179 12.56 -1.00 -11.42
C PHE A 179 12.66 0.35 -10.69
N SER A 180 12.10 0.40 -9.49
CA SER A 180 11.93 1.64 -8.73
C SER A 180 13.28 2.21 -8.28
N SER A 181 14.28 1.35 -8.04
CA SER A 181 15.64 1.74 -7.65
C SER A 181 16.36 2.68 -8.64
N ILE A 182 15.96 2.71 -9.91
CA ILE A 182 16.58 3.56 -10.94
C ILE A 182 15.67 4.68 -11.46
N GLY A 183 14.42 4.74 -10.97
CA GLY A 183 13.40 5.70 -11.40
C GLY A 183 12.86 5.45 -12.82
N ALA A 184 11.74 6.12 -13.14
CA ALA A 184 10.95 5.84 -14.33
C ALA A 184 11.72 5.99 -15.66
N ASP A 185 12.44 7.09 -15.86
CA ASP A 185 13.15 7.35 -17.11
C ASP A 185 14.23 6.31 -17.41
N ASN A 186 15.01 5.92 -16.40
CA ASN A 186 16.04 4.91 -16.59
C ASN A 186 15.44 3.52 -16.76
N ALA A 187 14.35 3.22 -16.05
CA ALA A 187 13.61 1.98 -16.23
C ALA A 187 13.10 1.83 -17.67
N LEU A 188 12.62 2.91 -18.31
CA LEU A 188 12.23 2.88 -19.72
C LEU A 188 13.41 2.74 -20.69
N LYS A 189 14.56 3.36 -20.38
CA LYS A 189 15.78 3.26 -21.20
C LYS A 189 16.34 1.85 -21.26
N THR A 190 15.92 0.94 -20.38
CA THR A 190 16.24 -0.50 -20.49
C THR A 190 15.68 -1.12 -21.78
N GLY A 191 14.62 -0.56 -22.37
CA GLY A 191 14.03 -1.02 -23.61
C GLY A 191 13.21 -2.31 -23.52
N VAL A 192 13.00 -2.87 -22.32
CA VAL A 192 12.27 -4.14 -22.11
C VAL A 192 10.87 -3.98 -21.54
N THR A 193 10.54 -2.81 -21.00
CA THR A 193 9.28 -2.59 -20.26
C THR A 193 8.12 -2.24 -21.18
N ASP A 194 6.93 -2.80 -20.92
CA ASP A 194 5.69 -2.42 -21.60
C ASP A 194 4.83 -1.46 -20.77
N GLY A 195 5.11 -1.37 -19.46
CA GLY A 195 4.57 -0.43 -18.48
C GLY A 195 5.53 -0.34 -17.30
N LEU A 196 5.21 0.46 -16.29
CA LEU A 196 6.00 0.52 -15.06
C LEU A 196 5.13 0.41 -13.82
N PHE A 197 5.67 -0.26 -12.81
CA PHE A 197 5.14 -0.30 -11.45
C PHE A 197 6.07 0.51 -10.54
N SER A 198 5.50 1.40 -9.73
CA SER A 198 6.24 2.09 -8.66
C SER A 198 6.01 1.35 -7.34
N TRP A 199 7.07 0.88 -6.69
CA TRP A 199 6.99 0.26 -5.35
C TRP A 199 6.77 1.28 -4.23
N ALA A 200 7.02 2.57 -4.49
CA ALA A 200 6.86 3.60 -3.48
C ALA A 200 5.38 3.79 -3.12
N ALA A 201 5.02 3.28 -1.94
CA ALA A 201 3.67 3.33 -1.38
C ALA A 201 3.55 4.15 -0.09
N TRP A 202 4.67 4.70 0.41
CA TRP A 202 4.74 5.41 1.68
C TRP A 202 5.42 6.78 1.53
N PRO A 203 5.00 7.79 2.32
CA PRO A 203 5.53 9.14 2.24
C PRO A 203 7.03 9.21 2.53
N HIS A 204 7.70 10.21 1.98
CA HIS A 204 9.10 10.50 2.28
C HIS A 204 9.20 11.35 3.56
N GLY A 205 10.11 10.98 4.47
CA GLY A 205 10.35 11.74 5.68
C GLY A 205 9.18 11.64 6.67
N ASN A 206 8.73 12.78 7.20
CA ASN A 206 7.57 12.89 8.09
C ASN A 206 6.36 13.53 7.37
N ALA A 207 6.32 13.46 6.03
CA ALA A 207 5.20 13.98 5.26
C ALA A 207 3.96 13.10 5.45
N ARG A 208 2.78 13.72 5.48
CA ARG A 208 1.50 12.99 5.54
C ARG A 208 1.18 12.26 4.22
N LYS A 209 1.41 12.92 3.09
CA LYS A 209 1.03 12.46 1.75
C LYS A 209 2.22 12.03 0.91
N MET A 210 1.94 11.28 -0.15
CA MET A 210 2.93 10.94 -1.16
C MET A 210 3.42 12.20 -1.87
N ASP A 211 4.66 12.17 -2.38
CA ASP A 211 5.17 13.23 -3.25
C ASP A 211 4.41 13.21 -4.59
N GLU A 212 3.68 14.29 -4.90
CA GLU A 212 2.95 14.44 -6.16
C GLU A 212 3.87 14.28 -7.40
N GLY A 213 5.15 14.65 -7.27
CA GLY A 213 6.15 14.51 -8.32
C GLY A 213 6.47 13.07 -8.69
N LEU A 214 6.32 12.13 -7.75
CA LEU A 214 6.60 10.70 -7.97
C LEU A 214 5.69 10.14 -9.07
N ASP A 215 4.38 10.14 -8.85
CA ASP A 215 3.44 9.54 -9.81
C ASP A 215 3.39 10.34 -11.11
N ALA A 216 3.56 11.66 -11.04
CA ALA A 216 3.67 12.52 -12.22
C ALA A 216 4.87 12.13 -13.09
N SER A 217 6.02 11.81 -12.49
CA SER A 217 7.22 11.38 -13.23
C SER A 217 7.00 10.06 -13.98
N TYR A 218 6.37 9.07 -13.34
CA TYR A 218 6.07 7.78 -13.99
C TYR A 218 5.11 7.96 -15.16
N ARG A 219 4.01 8.70 -14.96
CA ARG A 219 3.03 8.96 -16.03
C ARG A 219 3.64 9.77 -17.18
N HIS A 220 4.46 10.77 -16.87
CA HIS A 220 5.16 11.55 -17.88
C HIS A 220 6.07 10.68 -18.74
N ALA A 221 6.90 9.85 -18.09
CA ALA A 221 7.84 8.96 -18.77
C ALA A 221 7.11 7.91 -19.64
N LEU A 222 6.03 7.32 -19.11
CA LEU A 222 5.25 6.29 -19.80
C LEU A 222 4.50 6.83 -21.02
N GLY A 223 4.03 8.07 -20.95
CA GLY A 223 3.18 8.70 -21.96
C GLY A 223 1.80 8.03 -22.07
N PRO A 224 0.98 8.39 -23.07
CA PRO A 224 -0.42 7.96 -23.17
C PRO A 224 -0.65 6.51 -23.62
N HIS A 225 0.42 5.71 -23.79
CA HIS A 225 0.35 4.41 -24.46
C HIS A 225 0.80 3.23 -23.60
N ARG A 226 1.36 3.48 -22.43
CA ARG A 226 1.88 2.44 -21.52
C ARG A 226 1.22 2.58 -20.15
N PRO A 227 0.80 1.46 -19.54
CA PRO A 227 0.11 1.51 -18.27
C PRO A 227 1.06 1.88 -17.14
N TYR A 228 0.55 2.71 -16.23
CA TYR A 228 1.15 2.91 -14.93
C TYR A 228 0.43 2.03 -13.89
N MET A 229 1.21 1.27 -13.12
CA MET A 229 0.72 0.59 -11.94
C MET A 229 1.17 1.36 -10.70
N VAL A 230 0.22 1.86 -9.92
CA VAL A 230 0.48 2.60 -8.68
C VAL A 230 0.45 1.65 -7.48
N ALA A 231 1.32 1.87 -6.49
CA ALA A 231 1.23 1.19 -5.20
C ALA A 231 0.35 1.95 -4.19
N VAL A 232 -0.35 1.20 -3.35
CA VAL A 232 -1.07 1.71 -2.17
C VAL A 232 -0.87 0.76 -1.00
N SER A 233 -0.60 1.29 0.20
CA SER A 233 -0.36 0.51 1.40
C SER A 233 -0.99 1.19 2.61
N PRO A 234 -1.56 0.45 3.58
CA PRO A 234 -2.19 1.07 4.73
C PRO A 234 -1.20 1.45 5.84
N TRP A 235 -0.06 0.75 5.94
CA TRP A 235 0.85 0.84 7.09
C TRP A 235 2.25 0.38 6.71
N PHE A 236 3.25 0.52 7.59
CA PHE A 236 4.52 -0.19 7.49
C PHE A 236 5.23 -0.24 8.85
N TYR A 237 5.59 -1.43 9.30
CA TYR A 237 6.50 -1.64 10.41
C TYR A 237 7.18 -3.01 10.30
N THR A 238 8.51 -3.02 10.43
CA THR A 238 9.33 -4.24 10.42
C THR A 238 10.37 -4.20 11.53
N ASN A 239 10.65 -5.36 12.12
CA ASN A 239 11.83 -5.62 12.93
C ASN A 239 12.29 -7.07 12.70
N LEU A 240 13.17 -7.24 11.70
CA LEU A 240 13.67 -8.51 11.18
C LEU A 240 15.20 -8.42 11.02
N PRO A 241 15.97 -8.65 12.10
CA PRO A 241 17.43 -8.57 12.13
C PRO A 241 18.15 -9.35 11.03
N THR A 242 17.67 -10.54 10.65
CA THR A 242 18.30 -11.35 9.58
C THR A 242 18.43 -10.58 8.26
N TRP A 243 17.47 -9.68 7.98
CA TRP A 243 17.43 -8.90 6.75
C TRP A 243 17.87 -7.44 6.94
N ASN A 244 18.47 -7.11 8.10
CA ASN A 244 18.81 -5.74 8.49
C ASN A 244 17.62 -4.78 8.41
N LYS A 245 16.41 -5.26 8.73
CA LYS A 245 15.20 -4.44 8.72
C LYS A 245 14.77 -4.09 10.14
N ASN A 246 14.70 -2.80 10.47
CA ASN A 246 14.14 -2.33 11.73
C ASN A 246 13.69 -0.86 11.62
N TRP A 247 12.54 -0.62 10.98
CA TRP A 247 12.01 0.72 10.80
C TRP A 247 10.49 0.73 10.66
N ALA A 248 9.91 1.92 10.79
CA ALA A 248 8.53 2.22 10.44
C ALA A 248 8.48 3.37 9.43
N TRP A 249 7.41 3.46 8.65
CA TRP A 249 7.10 4.64 7.83
C TRP A 249 5.82 5.28 8.33
N LYS A 250 5.69 6.59 8.11
CA LYS A 250 4.47 7.31 8.46
C LYS A 250 3.28 6.70 7.70
N GLY A 251 2.26 6.30 8.45
CA GLY A 251 1.13 5.55 7.90
C GLY A 251 -0.23 5.95 8.45
N ASP A 252 -0.31 6.89 9.39
CA ASP A 252 -1.53 7.18 10.15
C ASP A 252 -2.74 7.46 9.24
N ASP A 253 -2.61 8.39 8.30
CA ASP A 253 -3.68 8.82 7.37
C ASP A 253 -3.49 8.26 5.95
N LEU A 254 -2.38 7.53 5.72
CA LEU A 254 -1.88 7.13 4.40
C LEU A 254 -2.91 6.35 3.58
N TRP A 255 -3.64 5.43 4.21
CA TRP A 255 -4.64 4.63 3.51
C TRP A 255 -5.73 5.50 2.88
N SER A 256 -6.24 6.49 3.62
CA SER A 256 -7.27 7.41 3.11
C SER A 256 -6.71 8.33 2.04
N ASP A 257 -5.58 8.97 2.33
CA ASP A 257 -4.96 9.95 1.44
C ASP A 257 -4.58 9.31 0.10
N ARG A 258 -3.95 8.12 0.13
CA ARG A 258 -3.51 7.43 -1.09
C ARG A 258 -4.68 6.95 -1.93
N TRP A 259 -5.78 6.49 -1.33
CA TRP A 259 -6.99 6.15 -2.10
C TRP A 259 -7.63 7.38 -2.75
N ASN A 260 -7.64 8.54 -2.06
CA ASN A 260 -8.09 9.80 -2.65
C ASN A 260 -7.22 10.24 -3.84
N GLU A 261 -5.89 10.14 -3.70
CA GLU A 261 -4.93 10.38 -4.80
C GLU A 261 -5.19 9.44 -5.99
N ILE A 262 -5.44 8.15 -5.74
CA ILE A 262 -5.76 7.16 -6.77
C ILE A 262 -7.07 7.48 -7.48
N LEU A 263 -8.10 7.90 -6.75
CA LEU A 263 -9.38 8.32 -7.32
C LEU A 263 -9.21 9.56 -8.21
N ALA A 264 -8.37 10.52 -7.82
CA ALA A 264 -8.06 11.70 -8.63
C ALA A 264 -7.21 11.34 -9.87
N MET A 265 -6.19 10.50 -9.70
CA MET A 265 -5.23 10.13 -10.75
C MET A 265 -5.82 9.14 -11.76
N ARG A 266 -6.64 8.19 -11.30
CA ARG A 266 -7.23 7.07 -12.05
C ARG A 266 -6.26 6.28 -12.95
N PRO A 267 -5.14 5.76 -12.42
CA PRO A 267 -4.15 5.02 -13.20
C PRO A 267 -4.73 3.74 -13.82
N GLU A 268 -4.02 3.13 -14.77
CA GLU A 268 -4.47 1.88 -15.41
C GLU A 268 -4.56 0.72 -14.41
N TYR A 269 -3.60 0.60 -13.50
CA TYR A 269 -3.59 -0.44 -12.48
C TYR A 269 -3.25 0.10 -11.10
N VAL A 270 -3.79 -0.55 -10.07
CA VAL A 270 -3.44 -0.35 -8.66
C VAL A 270 -2.93 -1.67 -8.10
N GLN A 271 -1.84 -1.65 -7.33
CA GLN A 271 -1.40 -2.79 -6.56
C GLN A 271 -1.39 -2.44 -5.07
N ILE A 272 -2.22 -3.13 -4.29
CA ILE A 272 -2.23 -3.05 -2.84
C ILE A 272 -1.03 -3.80 -2.29
N LEU A 273 -0.21 -3.12 -1.50
CA LEU A 273 0.91 -3.67 -0.73
C LEU A 273 0.47 -3.78 0.73
N THR A 274 0.08 -4.95 1.21
CA THR A 274 0.03 -6.28 0.57
C THR A 274 -1.16 -7.08 1.10
N TRP A 275 -1.42 -8.26 0.53
CA TRP A 275 -2.37 -9.22 1.09
C TRP A 275 -1.85 -9.86 2.38
N ASN A 276 -0.60 -10.36 2.38
CA ASN A 276 -0.09 -11.24 3.45
C ASN A 276 1.40 -11.06 3.78
N ASP A 277 1.97 -9.86 3.58
CA ASP A 277 3.33 -9.59 4.06
C ASP A 277 3.31 -9.19 5.55
N PHE A 278 3.31 -10.22 6.40
CA PHE A 278 3.29 -10.05 7.85
C PHE A 278 4.60 -9.49 8.41
N GLY A 279 5.74 -9.73 7.76
CA GLY A 279 7.03 -9.23 8.20
C GLY A 279 7.17 -7.70 8.08
N GLU A 280 6.37 -7.07 7.23
CA GLU A 280 6.40 -5.61 7.05
C GLU A 280 5.12 -4.91 7.52
N SER A 281 4.21 -5.67 8.15
CA SER A 281 3.02 -5.17 8.85
C SER A 281 2.09 -4.32 7.99
N HIS A 282 1.97 -4.63 6.71
CA HIS A 282 1.10 -3.92 5.78
C HIS A 282 0.13 -4.86 5.04
N TYR A 283 -0.16 -6.00 5.66
CA TYR A 283 -1.13 -6.96 5.16
C TYR A 283 -2.56 -6.43 5.29
N ILE A 284 -3.46 -6.84 4.40
CA ILE A 284 -4.92 -6.62 4.52
C ILE A 284 -5.70 -7.95 4.53
N GLY A 285 -5.01 -9.07 4.37
CA GLY A 285 -5.56 -10.42 4.48
C GLY A 285 -5.79 -10.82 5.95
N PRO A 286 -6.49 -11.95 6.17
CA PRO A 286 -6.71 -12.47 7.52
C PRO A 286 -5.40 -12.91 8.17
N LEU A 287 -5.34 -12.81 9.50
CA LEU A 287 -4.24 -13.42 10.26
C LEU A 287 -4.29 -14.94 10.11
N HIS A 288 -3.18 -15.53 9.66
CA HIS A 288 -3.06 -16.97 9.52
C HIS A 288 -1.71 -17.43 10.07
N GLU A 289 -1.72 -18.17 11.18
CA GLU A 289 -0.47 -18.48 11.91
C GLU A 289 0.56 -19.25 11.08
N LYS A 290 0.12 -20.14 10.17
CA LYS A 290 1.00 -20.83 9.21
C LYS A 290 1.85 -19.90 8.34
N GLN A 291 1.47 -18.62 8.23
CA GLN A 291 2.17 -17.62 7.42
C GLN A 291 3.18 -16.79 8.24
N PHE A 292 3.34 -17.06 9.54
CA PHE A 292 4.21 -16.29 10.43
C PHE A 292 5.67 -16.78 10.44
N GLY A 293 6.08 -17.63 9.48
CA GLY A 293 7.46 -18.11 9.38
C GLY A 293 8.50 -16.98 9.32
N ALA A 294 8.14 -15.83 8.72
CA ALA A 294 9.03 -14.68 8.60
C ALA A 294 9.57 -14.16 9.95
N PHE A 295 8.82 -14.31 11.06
CA PHE A 295 9.30 -13.86 12.39
C PHE A 295 10.40 -14.76 12.93
N GLU A 296 10.33 -16.07 12.67
CA GLU A 296 11.37 -17.02 13.07
C GLU A 296 12.62 -16.87 12.18
N TYR A 297 12.46 -16.91 10.85
CA TYR A 297 13.58 -16.74 9.91
C TYR A 297 14.23 -15.37 10.01
N GLY A 298 13.41 -14.33 10.17
CA GLY A 298 13.85 -12.94 10.32
C GLY A 298 14.49 -12.63 11.68
N GLN A 299 14.41 -13.57 12.64
CA GLN A 299 14.83 -13.38 14.05
C GLN A 299 14.17 -12.18 14.71
N ALA A 300 12.88 -11.98 14.47
CA ALA A 300 12.12 -10.90 15.08
C ALA A 300 12.20 -11.01 16.62
N PRO A 301 12.35 -9.89 17.35
CA PRO A 301 12.41 -9.93 18.81
C PRO A 301 11.10 -10.43 19.45
N PHE A 302 9.99 -10.26 18.74
CA PHE A 302 8.68 -10.83 19.05
C PHE A 302 7.83 -10.81 17.77
N ASN A 303 6.72 -11.56 17.77
CA ASN A 303 5.75 -11.51 16.68
C ASN A 303 4.81 -10.32 16.89
N TYR A 304 5.04 -9.23 16.13
CA TYR A 304 4.29 -7.97 16.22
C TYR A 304 2.94 -7.97 15.47
N VAL A 305 2.55 -9.09 14.85
CA VAL A 305 1.24 -9.23 14.16
C VAL A 305 0.23 -10.07 14.94
N ARG A 306 0.67 -10.76 15.99
CA ARG A 306 -0.23 -11.52 16.87
C ARG A 306 -1.23 -10.57 17.52
N ASP A 307 -2.52 -10.89 17.39
CA ASP A 307 -3.65 -10.08 17.87
C ASP A 307 -3.72 -8.66 17.30
N MET A 308 -3.15 -8.45 16.10
CA MET A 308 -3.17 -7.20 15.33
C MET A 308 -3.88 -7.43 13.99
N PRO A 309 -5.20 -7.64 13.96
CA PRO A 309 -5.94 -7.80 12.71
C PRO A 309 -5.84 -6.52 11.86
N HIS A 310 -5.68 -6.70 10.55
CA HIS A 310 -5.65 -5.62 9.55
C HIS A 310 -6.76 -5.76 8.49
N ASP A 311 -7.55 -6.83 8.55
CA ASP A 311 -8.59 -7.14 7.59
C ASP A 311 -9.74 -6.13 7.58
N GLY A 312 -9.89 -5.34 8.65
CA GLY A 312 -10.80 -4.18 8.69
C GLY A 312 -10.54 -3.15 7.58
N TRP A 313 -9.29 -2.98 7.11
CA TRP A 313 -9.00 -2.07 5.98
C TRP A 313 -9.63 -2.52 4.66
N ARG A 314 -10.08 -3.78 4.55
CA ARG A 314 -10.82 -4.26 3.36
C ARG A 314 -12.25 -3.75 3.30
N LEU A 315 -12.84 -3.31 4.41
CA LEU A 315 -14.28 -3.01 4.48
C LEU A 315 -14.71 -1.95 3.45
N LEU A 316 -13.88 -0.93 3.22
CA LEU A 316 -14.21 0.18 2.32
C LEU A 316 -13.76 -0.06 0.87
N LEU A 317 -12.96 -1.10 0.62
CA LEU A 317 -12.38 -1.38 -0.70
C LEU A 317 -13.42 -1.60 -1.81
N PRO A 318 -14.52 -2.34 -1.61
CA PRO A 318 -15.53 -2.51 -2.66
C PRO A 318 -16.02 -1.19 -3.24
N PHE A 319 -16.30 -0.22 -2.37
CA PHE A 319 -16.72 1.12 -2.76
C PHE A 319 -15.61 1.89 -3.49
N LEU A 320 -14.40 1.92 -2.92
CA LEU A 320 -13.27 2.67 -3.48
C LEU A 320 -12.85 2.10 -4.83
N ILE A 321 -12.80 0.78 -4.97
CA ILE A 321 -12.42 0.08 -6.20
C ILE A 321 -13.48 0.28 -7.29
N ASP A 322 -14.77 0.16 -6.96
CA ASP A 322 -15.84 0.42 -7.94
C ASP A 322 -15.81 1.87 -8.42
N LEU A 323 -15.63 2.82 -7.51
CA LEU A 323 -15.53 4.23 -7.84
C LEU A 323 -14.31 4.51 -8.73
N TYR A 324 -13.16 3.91 -8.43
CA TYR A 324 -11.95 3.98 -9.23
C TYR A 324 -12.15 3.39 -10.65
N LYS A 325 -12.71 2.19 -10.74
CA LYS A 325 -12.86 1.46 -12.02
C LYS A 325 -13.92 2.11 -12.90
N TYR A 326 -15.10 2.39 -12.34
CA TYR A 326 -16.30 2.73 -13.10
C TYR A 326 -16.67 4.22 -13.02
N GLY A 327 -16.06 4.99 -12.11
CA GLY A 327 -16.45 6.37 -11.85
C GLY A 327 -17.77 6.49 -11.06
N THR A 328 -18.31 5.37 -10.58
CA THR A 328 -19.52 5.33 -9.76
C THR A 328 -19.47 4.11 -8.86
N ALA A 329 -20.03 4.23 -7.65
CA ALA A 329 -20.11 3.15 -6.68
C ALA A 329 -21.40 3.23 -5.88
N THR A 330 -21.98 2.08 -5.54
CA THR A 330 -23.19 2.00 -4.72
C THR A 330 -22.83 1.72 -3.27
N VAL A 331 -23.33 2.53 -2.35
CA VAL A 331 -23.29 2.27 -0.91
C VAL A 331 -24.53 1.47 -0.55
N ARG A 332 -24.34 0.20 -0.17
CA ARG A 332 -25.41 -0.70 0.30
C ARG A 332 -25.52 -0.77 1.82
N ARG A 333 -24.44 -0.38 2.51
CA ARG A 333 -24.31 -0.39 3.96
C ARG A 333 -23.28 0.66 4.33
N GLU A 334 -23.53 1.37 5.41
CA GLU A 334 -22.52 2.26 5.99
C GLU A 334 -21.54 1.43 6.80
N GLY A 335 -20.26 1.80 6.74
CA GLY A 335 -19.17 1.08 7.38
C GLY A 335 -18.23 2.03 8.10
N LEU A 336 -17.64 1.57 9.19
CA LEU A 336 -16.64 2.28 9.98
C LEU A 336 -15.41 1.37 10.13
N VAL A 337 -14.23 1.91 9.83
CA VAL A 337 -12.93 1.29 10.07
C VAL A 337 -12.15 2.19 11.01
N THR A 338 -11.52 1.61 12.02
CA THR A 338 -10.73 2.31 13.04
C THR A 338 -9.38 1.63 13.19
N TRP A 339 -8.30 2.40 13.27
CA TRP A 339 -6.97 1.86 13.55
C TRP A 339 -6.12 2.78 14.42
N TYR A 340 -5.24 2.17 15.20
CA TYR A 340 -4.32 2.85 16.11
C TYR A 340 -3.27 1.88 16.66
N ARG A 341 -2.18 2.43 17.20
CA ARG A 341 -1.20 1.65 17.98
C ARG A 341 -1.74 1.37 19.38
N LEU A 342 -1.50 0.18 19.92
CA LEU A 342 -1.97 -0.21 21.25
C LEU A 342 -1.16 0.42 22.40
N HIS A 343 -0.04 1.06 22.08
CA HIS A 343 0.84 1.69 23.06
C HIS A 343 1.15 3.13 22.64
N PRO A 344 1.13 4.10 23.57
CA PRO A 344 1.64 5.44 23.31
C PRO A 344 3.08 5.40 22.77
N ALA A 345 3.47 6.37 21.95
CA ALA A 345 4.76 6.40 21.25
C ALA A 345 5.96 6.42 22.21
N HIS A 346 5.77 6.97 23.41
CA HIS A 346 6.76 7.03 24.46
C HIS A 346 6.60 5.93 25.53
N ALA A 347 5.71 4.95 25.31
CA ALA A 347 5.64 3.76 26.15
C ALA A 347 6.71 2.75 25.73
N GLY A 348 7.38 2.14 26.70
CA GLY A 348 8.40 1.12 26.45
C GLY A 348 9.64 1.65 25.73
N ASP A 349 10.39 0.72 25.14
CA ASP A 349 11.58 0.97 24.33
C ASP A 349 11.23 0.87 22.83
N ALA A 350 11.87 1.67 21.98
CA ALA A 350 11.65 1.60 20.53
C ALA A 350 12.21 0.31 19.89
N GLY A 351 13.00 -0.49 20.61
CA GLY A 351 13.63 -1.72 20.11
C GLY A 351 14.67 -1.47 19.03
N GLY A 352 15.27 -0.28 19.03
CA GLY A 352 16.14 0.20 17.95
C GLY A 352 15.42 0.52 16.63
N THR A 353 14.08 0.47 16.61
CA THR A 353 13.28 0.87 15.44
C THR A 353 13.53 2.33 15.13
N THR A 354 13.84 2.65 13.88
CA THR A 354 13.90 4.03 13.40
C THR A 354 12.60 4.41 12.69
N GLY A 355 12.21 5.68 12.78
CA GLY A 355 11.35 6.26 11.76
C GLY A 355 12.17 6.43 10.48
N ASN A 356 11.70 5.83 9.39
CA ASN A 356 12.39 5.72 8.10
C ASN A 356 13.70 4.92 8.14
N THR A 357 14.32 4.76 6.97
CA THR A 357 15.55 3.97 6.82
C THR A 357 16.56 4.64 5.88
N ALA A 358 17.83 4.62 6.29
CA ALA A 358 18.95 5.12 5.50
C ALA A 358 19.21 4.23 4.26
N SER A 359 18.78 2.96 4.26
CA SER A 359 18.88 2.09 3.08
C SER A 359 18.10 2.62 1.88
N HIS A 360 17.09 3.47 2.13
CA HIS A 360 16.28 4.13 1.09
C HIS A 360 16.66 5.61 0.95
N GLY A 361 17.82 6.02 1.48
CA GLY A 361 18.31 7.39 1.38
C GLY A 361 17.53 8.43 2.18
N GLN A 362 16.71 8.00 3.16
CA GLN A 362 15.90 8.91 3.96
C GLN A 362 16.62 9.39 5.22
N GLU A 363 16.23 10.57 5.69
CA GLU A 363 16.52 11.04 7.04
C GLU A 363 15.86 10.11 8.07
N LEU A 364 16.62 9.81 9.14
CA LEU A 364 16.16 8.97 10.23
C LEU A 364 15.51 9.82 11.32
N PHE A 365 14.35 9.39 11.77
CA PHE A 365 13.62 9.95 12.89
C PHE A 365 13.58 8.93 14.03
N HIS A 366 13.28 9.36 15.24
CA HIS A 366 12.73 8.46 16.24
C HIS A 366 11.30 8.07 15.80
N PRO A 367 10.86 6.81 15.96
CA PRO A 367 9.53 6.38 15.50
C PRO A 367 8.39 7.20 16.12
N SER A 368 8.55 7.72 17.35
CA SER A 368 7.57 8.61 17.98
C SER A 368 7.41 9.97 17.31
N GLU A 369 8.32 10.37 16.41
CA GLU A 369 8.22 11.64 15.68
C GLU A 369 7.35 11.51 14.42
N ILE A 370 7.18 10.28 13.91
CA ILE A 370 6.42 10.03 12.67
C ILE A 370 5.13 9.24 12.88
N MET A 371 5.08 8.41 13.93
CA MET A 371 3.93 7.59 14.32
C MET A 371 3.17 8.28 15.44
N GLU A 372 2.04 8.89 15.14
CA GLU A 372 1.34 9.75 16.08
C GLU A 372 0.57 8.95 17.14
N ASP A 373 0.32 9.56 18.30
CA ASP A 373 -0.55 9.02 19.35
C ASP A 373 -2.00 9.44 19.07
N LYS A 374 -2.60 8.85 18.02
CA LYS A 374 -3.98 9.12 17.60
C LYS A 374 -4.74 7.87 17.18
N ILE A 375 -6.05 7.95 17.33
CA ILE A 375 -7.04 6.97 16.87
C ILE A 375 -7.57 7.48 15.54
N VAL A 376 -7.25 6.77 14.47
CA VAL A 376 -7.65 7.13 13.12
C VAL A 376 -8.88 6.32 12.72
N PHE A 377 -9.78 6.93 11.97
CA PHE A 377 -10.98 6.26 11.50
C PHE A 377 -11.40 6.73 10.10
N SER A 378 -12.02 5.83 9.35
CA SER A 378 -12.68 6.14 8.08
C SER A 378 -14.07 5.52 8.05
N ALA A 379 -15.06 6.27 7.57
CA ALA A 379 -16.44 5.83 7.50
C ALA A 379 -17.01 6.02 6.09
N LEU A 380 -17.52 4.94 5.48
CA LEU A 380 -18.32 5.04 4.27
C LEU A 380 -19.74 5.42 4.65
N LEU A 381 -20.17 6.61 4.25
CA LEU A 381 -21.44 7.21 4.63
C LEU A 381 -22.26 7.65 3.42
N THR A 382 -23.56 7.65 3.59
CA THR A 382 -24.57 8.13 2.64
C THR A 382 -24.86 9.63 2.78
N GLY A 383 -24.20 10.31 3.72
CA GLY A 383 -24.30 11.73 3.99
C GLY A 383 -23.62 12.09 5.32
N PRO A 384 -23.68 13.36 5.76
CA PRO A 384 -22.97 13.81 6.95
C PRO A 384 -23.44 13.08 8.21
N ALA A 385 -22.48 12.67 9.03
CA ALA A 385 -22.71 12.03 10.33
C ALA A 385 -21.79 12.64 11.39
N GLN A 386 -22.12 12.46 12.66
CA GLN A 386 -21.24 12.84 13.77
C GLN A 386 -20.38 11.65 14.17
N VAL A 387 -19.15 11.90 14.60
CA VAL A 387 -18.26 10.88 15.16
C VAL A 387 -17.94 11.22 16.60
N THR A 388 -17.92 10.21 17.46
CA THR A 388 -17.46 10.33 18.84
C THR A 388 -16.42 9.26 19.12
N VAL A 389 -15.37 9.61 19.83
CA VAL A 389 -14.34 8.68 20.30
C VAL A 389 -14.30 8.72 21.83
N SER A 390 -14.09 7.57 22.47
CA SER A 390 -13.77 7.52 23.89
C SER A 390 -12.61 6.57 24.17
N VAL A 391 -11.75 6.94 25.12
CA VAL A 391 -10.64 6.12 25.63
C VAL A 391 -10.82 5.93 27.13
N GLY A 392 -10.92 4.67 27.57
CA GLY A 392 -11.16 4.35 28.99
C GLY A 392 -12.48 4.92 29.53
N GLY A 393 -13.49 5.06 28.67
CA GLY A 393 -14.79 5.64 29.00
C GLY A 393 -14.83 7.18 29.05
N VAL A 394 -13.72 7.85 28.74
CA VAL A 394 -13.66 9.33 28.67
C VAL A 394 -13.71 9.77 27.21
N ALA A 395 -14.59 10.71 26.89
CA ALA A 395 -14.72 11.26 25.54
C ALA A 395 -13.46 12.00 25.09
N GLU A 396 -13.10 11.80 23.82
CA GLU A 396 -12.09 12.55 23.09
C GLU A 396 -12.74 13.48 22.07
N GLU A 397 -12.05 14.57 21.74
CA GLU A 397 -12.42 15.43 20.64
C GLU A 397 -12.12 14.71 19.32
N ALA A 398 -13.18 14.36 18.58
CA ALA A 398 -13.10 13.70 17.29
C ALA A 398 -13.76 14.58 16.23
N HIS A 399 -13.07 14.78 15.11
CA HIS A 399 -13.58 15.52 13.97
C HIS A 399 -13.23 14.79 12.67
N TRP A 400 -14.05 15.01 11.66
CA TRP A 400 -13.66 14.70 10.29
C TRP A 400 -12.60 15.71 9.86
N ASP A 401 -11.61 15.26 9.10
CA ASP A 401 -10.61 16.15 8.54
C ASP A 401 -11.28 17.12 7.54
N GLU A 402 -11.06 18.42 7.74
CA GLU A 402 -11.72 19.48 6.98
C GLU A 402 -11.22 19.58 5.54
N ASP A 403 -9.96 19.22 5.29
CA ASP A 403 -9.31 19.43 3.98
C ASP A 403 -9.50 18.23 3.03
N ASP A 404 -9.32 17.01 3.53
CA ASP A 404 -9.34 15.78 2.72
C ASP A 404 -10.17 14.64 3.33
N GLY A 405 -10.76 14.85 4.51
CA GLY A 405 -11.52 13.83 5.22
C GLY A 405 -13.03 13.88 5.01
N THR A 406 -13.53 14.72 4.10
CA THR A 406 -14.95 14.71 3.75
C THR A 406 -15.17 14.68 2.24
N PRO A 407 -16.12 13.87 1.74
CA PRO A 407 -16.54 13.95 0.35
C PRO A 407 -17.00 15.38 0.03
N ALA A 408 -16.70 15.87 -1.18
CA ALA A 408 -17.06 17.23 -1.58
C ALA A 408 -18.53 17.54 -1.26
N ARG A 409 -18.76 18.64 -0.53
CA ARG A 409 -20.09 19.12 -0.06
C ARG A 409 -20.79 18.23 0.98
N GLY A 410 -20.05 17.35 1.67
CA GLY A 410 -20.61 16.44 2.67
C GLY A 410 -21.59 15.43 2.06
N GLY A 411 -21.27 14.90 0.89
CA GLY A 411 -22.10 13.94 0.16
C GLY A 411 -21.84 12.48 0.52
N VAL A 412 -22.32 11.57 -0.32
CA VAL A 412 -22.05 10.13 -0.23
C VAL A 412 -20.55 9.87 -0.46
N GLY A 413 -19.89 9.13 0.41
CA GLY A 413 -18.49 8.75 0.23
C GLY A 413 -17.78 8.37 1.52
N VAL A 414 -16.46 8.30 1.46
CA VAL A 414 -15.62 7.99 2.61
C VAL A 414 -15.28 9.29 3.33
N TYR A 415 -15.62 9.33 4.62
CA TYR A 415 -15.22 10.35 5.56
C TYR A 415 -14.00 9.82 6.35
N HIS A 416 -13.04 10.68 6.65
CA HIS A 416 -11.81 10.34 7.35
C HIS A 416 -11.55 11.34 8.46
N GLY A 417 -10.97 10.90 9.56
CA GLY A 417 -10.65 11.75 10.69
C GLY A 417 -9.86 11.01 11.75
N SER A 418 -9.55 11.73 12.82
CA SER A 418 -8.84 11.15 13.95
C SER A 418 -9.21 11.82 15.28
N ALA A 419 -8.81 11.18 16.37
CA ALA A 419 -8.86 11.72 17.72
C ALA A 419 -7.54 11.41 18.44
N PRO A 420 -6.90 12.36 19.13
CA PRO A 420 -5.65 12.11 19.84
C PRO A 420 -5.86 11.20 21.06
N PHE A 421 -4.82 10.45 21.46
CA PHE A 421 -4.84 9.68 22.70
C PHE A 421 -4.91 10.60 23.93
N ASN A 422 -4.32 11.80 23.84
CA ASN A 422 -4.25 12.78 24.94
C ASN A 422 -3.71 12.18 26.26
N GLY A 423 -2.78 11.23 26.16
CA GLY A 423 -2.20 10.51 27.30
C GLY A 423 -3.16 9.55 28.01
N ARG A 424 -4.36 9.30 27.46
CA ARG A 424 -5.34 8.37 28.02
C ARG A 424 -4.99 6.92 27.66
N THR A 425 -5.44 6.01 28.52
CA THR A 425 -5.34 4.56 28.36
C THR A 425 -6.69 3.91 28.65
N GLY A 426 -6.86 2.68 28.19
CA GLY A 426 -8.10 1.92 28.32
C GLY A 426 -8.78 1.65 26.98
N GLU A 427 -9.95 1.02 27.06
CA GLU A 427 -10.75 0.62 25.90
C GLU A 427 -11.04 1.80 24.97
N VAL A 428 -10.90 1.58 23.67
CA VAL A 428 -11.22 2.57 22.63
C VAL A 428 -12.58 2.25 22.04
N VAL A 429 -13.47 3.23 22.01
CA VAL A 429 -14.77 3.10 21.32
C VAL A 429 -14.91 4.25 20.33
N VAL A 430 -15.14 3.91 19.06
CA VAL A 430 -15.42 4.88 17.99
C VAL A 430 -16.83 4.63 17.51
N THR A 431 -17.66 5.67 17.53
CA THR A 431 -19.08 5.58 17.17
C THR A 431 -19.42 6.65 16.14
N VAL A 432 -20.05 6.24 15.05
CA VAL A 432 -20.68 7.14 14.09
C VAL A 432 -22.17 7.24 14.43
N HIS A 433 -22.66 8.47 14.57
CA HIS A 433 -24.04 8.78 14.91
C HIS A 433 -24.77 9.46 13.76
N ARG A 434 -26.02 9.07 13.55
CA ARG A 434 -26.95 9.74 12.65
C ARG A 434 -28.11 10.28 13.47
N GLY A 435 -28.06 11.58 13.76
CA GLY A 435 -28.98 12.18 14.72
C GLY A 435 -28.75 11.58 16.10
N GLY A 436 -29.78 10.96 16.69
CA GLY A 436 -29.66 10.30 18.00
C GLY A 436 -29.29 8.81 17.94
N ASP A 437 -29.20 8.23 16.75
CA ASP A 437 -29.00 6.79 16.56
C ASP A 437 -27.53 6.44 16.25
N VAL A 438 -27.08 5.29 16.76
CA VAL A 438 -25.78 4.72 16.41
C VAL A 438 -25.87 4.07 15.03
N ALA A 439 -25.16 4.65 14.06
CA ALA A 439 -25.06 4.11 12.71
C ALA A 439 -24.08 2.93 12.66
N ALA A 440 -22.87 3.09 13.22
CA ALA A 440 -21.87 2.05 13.35
C ALA A 440 -20.98 2.30 14.58
N GLN A 441 -20.47 1.24 15.19
CA GLN A 441 -19.59 1.34 16.36
C GLN A 441 -18.51 0.26 16.31
N VAL A 442 -17.26 0.69 16.50
CA VAL A 442 -16.11 -0.21 16.72
C VAL A 442 -15.74 -0.13 18.20
N GLN A 443 -15.77 -1.29 18.87
CA GLN A 443 -15.16 -1.49 20.18
C GLN A 443 -13.78 -2.09 19.97
N GLY A 444 -12.76 -1.31 20.26
CA GLY A 444 -11.37 -1.64 20.01
C GLY A 444 -10.62 -2.12 21.24
N ARG A 445 -9.41 -2.63 21.00
CA ARG A 445 -8.50 -3.04 22.08
C ARG A 445 -8.05 -1.86 22.95
N PRO A 446 -7.75 -2.11 24.24
CA PRO A 446 -7.32 -1.03 25.12
C PRO A 446 -5.93 -0.49 24.74
N ILE A 447 -5.79 0.83 24.80
CA ILE A 447 -4.47 1.49 24.80
C ILE A 447 -3.83 1.25 26.18
N THR A 448 -2.58 0.80 26.21
CA THR A 448 -1.84 0.51 27.45
C THR A 448 -0.41 1.02 27.38
N THR A 449 0.17 1.34 28.54
CA THR A 449 1.61 1.64 28.66
C THR A 449 2.46 0.39 28.91
N GLU A 450 1.82 -0.78 29.09
CA GLU A 450 2.50 -2.03 29.41
C GLU A 450 3.03 -2.72 28.14
N CYS A 451 4.35 -2.67 27.93
CA CYS A 451 5.01 -3.32 26.80
C CYS A 451 5.53 -4.72 27.19
N HIS A 452 4.74 -5.77 26.95
CA HIS A 452 5.01 -7.13 27.46
C HIS A 452 6.18 -7.87 26.77
N HIS A 453 6.64 -7.43 25.61
CA HIS A 453 7.69 -8.09 24.84
C HIS A 453 9.07 -7.53 25.17
N GLY A 454 9.55 -7.78 26.39
CA GLY A 454 10.84 -7.25 26.85
C GLY A 454 10.88 -5.73 26.99
N GLY A 455 9.71 -5.11 27.19
CA GLY A 455 9.59 -3.65 27.26
C GLY A 455 9.50 -2.95 25.91
N MET A 456 9.58 -3.66 24.77
CA MET A 456 9.53 -3.05 23.45
C MET A 456 8.12 -2.63 23.03
N ASN A 457 8.02 -1.45 22.43
CA ASN A 457 6.80 -0.94 21.81
C ASN A 457 6.52 -1.69 20.50
N ASN A 458 5.26 -2.07 20.28
CA ASN A 458 4.81 -2.58 19.00
C ASN A 458 4.29 -1.42 18.13
N TRP A 459 5.03 -1.08 17.08
CA TRP A 459 4.68 -0.02 16.14
C TRP A 459 3.68 -0.45 15.05
N ASN A 460 3.22 -1.70 15.07
CA ASN A 460 2.10 -2.15 14.25
C ASN A 460 0.77 -1.52 14.72
N ALA A 461 -0.18 -1.36 13.81
CA ALA A 461 -1.53 -0.90 14.12
C ALA A 461 -2.48 -2.07 14.40
N TRP A 462 -3.40 -1.88 15.34
CA TRP A 462 -4.60 -2.71 15.47
C TRP A 462 -5.70 -2.09 14.61
N VAL A 463 -6.45 -2.90 13.86
CA VAL A 463 -7.53 -2.44 12.99
C VAL A 463 -8.83 -3.14 13.36
N GLY A 464 -9.88 -2.35 13.60
CA GLY A 464 -11.24 -2.84 13.81
C GLY A 464 -12.17 -2.27 12.76
N ALA A 465 -13.24 -2.99 12.44
CA ALA A 465 -14.25 -2.53 11.53
C ALA A 465 -15.65 -2.97 11.97
N ALA A 466 -16.66 -2.17 11.63
CA ALA A 466 -18.05 -2.45 11.90
C ALA A 466 -18.92 -1.89 10.78
N GLU A 467 -20.04 -2.55 10.52
CA GLU A 467 -21.04 -2.07 9.59
C GLU A 467 -22.34 -1.70 10.31
N SER A 468 -23.09 -0.79 9.72
CA SER A 468 -24.43 -0.47 10.16
C SER A 468 -25.36 -1.67 10.08
N HIS A 469 -26.28 -1.79 11.04
CA HIS A 469 -27.29 -2.87 11.03
C HIS A 469 -28.31 -2.69 9.90
N MET A 470 -28.59 -1.44 9.54
CA MET A 470 -29.56 -1.07 8.50
C MET A 470 -28.91 -1.13 7.12
N GLU A 471 -29.61 -1.74 6.16
CA GLU A 471 -29.25 -1.57 4.75
C GLU A 471 -29.53 -0.12 4.33
N THR A 472 -28.66 0.40 3.48
CA THR A 472 -28.79 1.72 2.88
C THR A 472 -28.70 1.61 1.38
N HIS A 473 -29.07 2.68 0.67
CA HIS A 473 -28.88 2.73 -0.77
C HIS A 473 -28.57 4.16 -1.18
N ALA A 474 -27.32 4.39 -1.53
CA ALA A 474 -26.87 5.64 -2.13
C ALA A 474 -25.88 5.36 -3.25
N VAL A 475 -25.73 6.30 -4.19
CA VAL A 475 -24.78 6.18 -5.28
C VAL A 475 -23.84 7.37 -5.23
N ALA A 476 -22.54 7.09 -5.24
CA ALA A 476 -21.50 8.09 -5.42
C ALA A 476 -21.09 8.14 -6.89
N TYR A 477 -20.68 9.31 -7.33
CA TYR A 477 -20.08 9.54 -8.64
C TYR A 477 -18.75 10.24 -8.44
N LEU A 478 -17.76 9.83 -9.20
CA LEU A 478 -16.48 10.51 -9.23
C LEU A 478 -16.67 11.85 -9.96
N GLY A 479 -16.39 12.94 -9.25
CA GLY A 479 -16.71 14.32 -9.65
C GLY A 479 -15.81 14.91 -10.72
#